data_AF-A0A323TP68-F1
#
_entry.id   AF-A0A323TP68-F1
#
_cell.length_a   1.000
_cell.length_b   1.000
_cell.length_c   1.000
_cell.angle_alpha   90.00
_cell.angle_beta   90.00
_cell.angle_gamma   90.00
#
_symmetry.space_group_name_H-M   'P 1'
#
loop_
_entity.id
_entity.type
_entity.pdbx_description
1 polymer ?
#
loop_
_entity_poly.entity_id
_entity_poly.type
_entity_poly.pdbx_seq_one_letter_code
_entity_poly.pdbx_strand_id
1 'polypeptide(L)'
;MNSLHYVILFSVSKMQGERTMNGIIHILRGKRSAQTIQDISLYSCEQWAALLKNIPILEVNRVIHTLFKVRTLEENRSGGVELTDEGKRKLDYLSKKYQIPNSYEGLKYDWTNVTPFFWEQLALLIQTISYLNERESTFIPVSYSKDVQRAVRDILSANKNYQNLGSQLYAELEKILNDRSDQEAAVFVNKLTSFQRVGRTFEQLSSTFHDDPLYTSIVFRSIIHQMISHSQCHPVDFPVLASLLTKSEEDTMITKTAAVTKTFIEKGFSLNEIAERRNLKASTIEDHMVELAIHDPYFSIDSFLSSQEFTEIREWADKLNTRKMKLIKDKVGDKYSYFQIRLAISSRKGVH
;
A
#
# COMPACT_ATOMS: atom_id res chain seq x y z
N MET A 1 -12.86 22.25 0.20
CA MET A 1 -12.80 20.77 0.27
C MET A 1 -11.54 20.33 -0.42
N ASN A 2 -10.83 19.37 0.15
CA ASN A 2 -9.49 18.96 -0.26
C ASN A 2 -9.47 17.48 -0.64
N SER A 3 -8.30 16.98 -1.03
CA SER A 3 -8.04 15.60 -1.42
C SER A 3 -8.39 14.58 -0.32
N LEU A 4 -8.35 14.96 0.96
CA LEU A 4 -8.77 14.09 2.06
C LEU A 4 -10.27 13.75 1.97
N HIS A 5 -11.11 14.72 1.59
CA HIS A 5 -12.53 14.47 1.33
C HIS A 5 -12.70 13.53 0.15
N TYR A 6 -11.93 13.76 -0.93
CA TYR A 6 -11.96 12.91 -2.12
C TYR A 6 -11.61 11.46 -1.78
N VAL A 7 -10.48 11.22 -1.12
CA VAL A 7 -10.02 9.86 -0.76
C VAL A 7 -11.05 9.13 0.09
N ILE A 8 -11.66 9.80 1.07
CA ILE A 8 -12.68 9.18 1.93
C ILE A 8 -13.92 8.80 1.11
N LEU A 9 -14.46 9.74 0.32
CA LEU A 9 -15.67 9.49 -0.49
C LEU A 9 -15.41 8.45 -1.58
N PHE A 10 -14.26 8.53 -2.25
CA PHE A 10 -13.82 7.54 -3.24
C PHE A 10 -13.75 6.16 -2.60
N SER A 11 -13.12 6.04 -1.43
CA SER A 11 -13.02 4.76 -0.72
C SER A 11 -14.39 4.22 -0.36
N VAL A 12 -15.28 5.03 0.22
CA VAL A 12 -16.67 4.61 0.53
C VAL A 12 -17.39 4.11 -0.72
N SER A 13 -17.24 4.80 -1.86
CA SER A 13 -17.88 4.40 -3.12
C SER A 13 -17.47 3.00 -3.60
N LYS A 14 -16.27 2.54 -3.23
CA LYS A 14 -15.73 1.22 -3.63
C LYS A 14 -16.19 0.08 -2.73
N MET A 15 -16.70 0.38 -1.54
CA MET A 15 -17.05 -0.64 -0.52
C MET A 15 -18.50 -1.12 -0.59
N GLN A 16 -19.31 -0.60 -1.53
CA GLN A 16 -20.69 -1.05 -1.81
C GLN A 16 -21.61 -1.06 -0.58
N GLY A 17 -21.38 -0.21 0.43
CA GLY A 17 -22.15 -0.24 1.67
C GLY A 17 -21.91 -1.47 2.54
N GLU A 18 -20.86 -2.24 2.26
CA GLU A 18 -20.64 -3.51 2.93
C GLU A 18 -19.69 -3.46 4.12
N ARG A 19 -19.05 -2.32 4.35
CA ARG A 19 -18.12 -2.11 5.46
C ARG A 19 -18.47 -0.86 6.25
N THR A 20 -18.20 -0.95 7.55
CA THR A 20 -18.30 0.18 8.48
C THR A 20 -17.22 1.21 8.17
N MET A 21 -17.41 2.46 8.61
CA MET A 21 -16.37 3.49 8.43
C MET A 21 -15.02 3.08 9.02
N ASN A 22 -15.02 2.40 10.18
CA ASN A 22 -13.79 1.91 10.79
C ASN A 22 -13.05 0.89 9.93
N GLY A 23 -13.76 0.02 9.21
CA GLY A 23 -13.16 -0.88 8.22
C GLY A 23 -12.42 -0.11 7.12
N ILE A 24 -13.07 0.93 6.58
CA ILE A 24 -12.50 1.80 5.54
C ILE A 24 -11.28 2.56 6.05
N ILE A 25 -11.34 3.11 7.27
CA ILE A 25 -10.21 3.79 7.92
C ILE A 25 -9.04 2.81 8.10
N HIS A 26 -9.29 1.56 8.51
CA HIS A 26 -8.23 0.57 8.67
C HIS A 26 -7.49 0.29 7.35
N ILE A 27 -8.21 0.20 6.23
CA ILE A 27 -7.63 0.06 4.89
C ILE A 27 -6.77 1.28 4.55
N LEU A 28 -7.35 2.47 4.65
CA LEU A 28 -6.69 3.73 4.30
C LEU A 28 -5.44 4.00 5.16
N ARG A 29 -5.43 3.53 6.40
CA ARG A 29 -4.28 3.68 7.30
C ARG A 29 -3.30 2.50 7.28
N GLY A 30 -3.58 1.47 6.49
CA GLY A 30 -2.68 0.31 6.32
C GLY A 30 -2.59 -0.58 7.57
N LYS A 31 -3.70 -0.78 8.29
CA LYS A 31 -3.72 -1.68 9.45
C LYS A 31 -3.47 -3.13 8.99
N ARG A 32 -2.42 -3.77 9.48
CA ARG A 32 -2.08 -5.18 9.18
C ARG A 32 -2.87 -6.17 10.03
N SER A 33 -4.20 -6.18 9.88
CA SER A 33 -5.06 -7.20 10.48
C SER A 33 -5.66 -8.11 9.41
N ALA A 34 -5.96 -9.35 9.76
CA ALA A 34 -6.55 -10.34 8.85
C ALA A 34 -7.80 -9.80 8.13
N GLN A 35 -8.68 -9.09 8.83
CA GLN A 35 -9.87 -8.47 8.24
C GLN A 35 -9.50 -7.42 7.18
N THR A 36 -8.50 -6.57 7.46
CA THR A 36 -8.10 -5.49 6.54
C THR A 36 -7.44 -6.08 5.29
N ILE A 37 -6.63 -7.12 5.44
CA ILE A 37 -6.00 -7.87 4.34
C ILE A 37 -7.07 -8.49 3.43
N GLN A 38 -8.05 -9.17 4.01
CA GLN A 38 -9.17 -9.71 3.24
C GLN A 38 -9.96 -8.62 2.54
N ASP A 39 -10.32 -7.54 3.25
CA ASP A 39 -11.12 -6.47 2.68
C ASP A 39 -10.41 -5.79 1.51
N ILE A 40 -9.08 -5.66 1.56
CA ILE A 40 -8.33 -5.09 0.44
C ILE A 40 -8.42 -5.97 -0.80
N SER A 41 -8.31 -7.30 -0.66
CA SER A 41 -8.52 -8.24 -1.77
C SER A 41 -9.99 -8.21 -2.25
N LEU A 42 -10.95 -8.29 -1.34
CA LEU A 42 -12.38 -8.42 -1.64
C LEU A 42 -12.97 -7.21 -2.37
N TYR A 43 -12.52 -6.00 -2.03
CA TYR A 43 -13.01 -4.75 -2.60
C TYR A 43 -12.03 -4.11 -3.59
N SER A 44 -10.97 -4.85 -3.97
CA SER A 44 -9.94 -4.39 -4.90
C SER A 44 -9.35 -3.02 -4.51
N CYS A 45 -8.97 -2.89 -3.24
CA CYS A 45 -8.44 -1.65 -2.67
C CYS A 45 -6.91 -1.57 -2.73
N GLU A 46 -6.23 -2.44 -3.49
CA GLU A 46 -4.79 -2.58 -3.49
C GLU A 46 -4.08 -1.27 -3.87
N GLN A 47 -4.65 -0.52 -4.84
CA GLN A 47 -4.08 0.73 -5.32
C GLN A 47 -4.00 1.80 -4.21
N TRP A 48 -5.01 1.93 -3.34
CA TRP A 48 -5.07 3.01 -2.33
C TRP A 48 -4.98 2.54 -0.88
N ALA A 49 -4.65 1.28 -0.64
CA ALA A 49 -4.32 0.79 0.69
C ALA A 49 -3.18 1.62 1.31
N ALA A 50 -3.27 1.89 2.61
CA ALA A 50 -2.27 2.69 3.35
C ALA A 50 -2.06 4.14 2.86
N LEU A 51 -2.90 4.68 1.98
CA LEU A 51 -2.73 6.03 1.42
C LEU A 51 -2.69 7.12 2.49
N LEU A 52 -3.46 6.97 3.58
CA LEU A 52 -3.54 7.88 4.72
C LEU A 52 -2.75 7.41 5.95
N LYS A 53 -1.79 6.47 5.79
CA LYS A 53 -0.99 5.90 6.89
C LYS A 53 -0.36 6.97 7.80
N ASN A 54 0.14 8.04 7.20
CA ASN A 54 0.86 9.12 7.88
C ASN A 54 -0.03 10.31 8.25
N ILE A 55 -1.35 10.24 7.99
CA ILE A 55 -2.27 11.31 8.33
C ILE A 55 -2.79 11.10 9.77
N PRO A 56 -2.76 12.14 10.63
CA PRO A 56 -3.29 12.03 11.98
C PRO A 56 -4.75 11.57 11.98
N ILE A 57 -5.05 10.53 12.77
CA ILE A 57 -6.40 9.96 12.84
C ILE A 57 -7.46 10.98 13.27
N LEU A 58 -7.09 11.95 14.10
CA LEU A 58 -7.98 13.03 14.53
C LEU A 58 -8.41 13.93 13.36
N GLU A 59 -7.55 14.12 12.37
CA GLU A 59 -7.89 14.88 11.16
C GLU A 59 -8.86 14.09 10.27
N VAL A 60 -8.57 12.81 10.05
CA VAL A 60 -9.46 11.89 9.31
C VAL A 60 -10.85 11.85 9.95
N ASN A 61 -10.91 11.64 11.26
CA ASN A 61 -12.17 11.57 12.00
C ASN A 61 -12.96 12.90 11.95
N ARG A 62 -12.28 14.04 11.96
CA ARG A 62 -12.92 15.36 11.84
C ARG A 62 -13.61 15.53 10.48
N VAL A 63 -12.95 15.12 9.40
CA VAL A 63 -13.54 15.15 8.05
C VAL A 63 -14.72 14.19 7.97
N ILE A 64 -14.58 12.95 8.45
CA ILE A 64 -15.65 11.97 8.48
C ILE A 64 -16.88 12.49 9.25
N HIS A 65 -16.67 13.03 10.46
CA HIS A 65 -17.75 13.61 11.26
C HIS A 65 -18.49 14.72 10.50
N THR A 66 -17.75 15.59 9.80
CA THR A 66 -18.33 16.63 8.97
C THR A 66 -19.16 16.05 7.82
N LEU A 67 -18.65 15.01 7.14
CA LEU A 67 -19.33 14.35 6.03
C LEU A 67 -20.66 13.70 6.45
N PHE A 68 -20.74 13.10 7.63
CA PHE A 68 -22.00 12.64 8.21
C PHE A 68 -22.92 13.80 8.59
N LYS A 69 -22.40 14.83 9.26
CA LYS A 69 -23.17 16.00 9.69
C LYS A 69 -23.86 16.71 8.52
N VAL A 70 -23.17 16.85 7.37
CA VAL A 70 -23.72 17.48 6.16
C VAL A 70 -24.41 16.48 5.23
N ARG A 71 -24.74 15.27 5.69
CA ARG A 71 -25.42 14.21 4.93
C ARG A 71 -24.78 13.90 3.58
N THR A 72 -23.45 13.97 3.50
CA THR A 72 -22.67 13.44 2.37
C THR A 72 -22.48 11.92 2.50
N LEU A 73 -22.45 11.43 3.74
CA LEU A 73 -22.38 10.00 4.10
C LEU A 73 -23.57 9.63 4.99
N GLU A 74 -24.00 8.39 4.91
CA GLU A 74 -25.00 7.80 5.80
C GLU A 74 -24.70 6.33 6.11
N GLU A 75 -25.22 5.86 7.25
CA GLU A 75 -25.16 4.44 7.62
C GLU A 75 -26.41 3.72 7.10
N ASN A 76 -26.20 2.58 6.45
CA ASN A 76 -27.28 1.70 6.04
C ASN A 76 -27.76 0.84 7.21
N ARG A 77 -28.88 0.12 7.01
CA ARG A 77 -29.50 -0.73 8.05
C ARG A 77 -28.59 -1.83 8.61
N SER A 78 -27.53 -2.19 7.89
CA SER A 78 -26.57 -3.21 8.29
C SER A 78 -25.30 -2.64 8.95
N GLY A 79 -25.27 -1.33 9.23
CA GLY A 79 -24.12 -0.63 9.82
C GLY A 79 -22.99 -0.32 8.84
N GLY A 80 -23.17 -0.61 7.55
CA GLY A 80 -22.24 -0.21 6.50
C GLY A 80 -22.44 1.26 6.13
N VAL A 81 -21.44 1.87 5.49
CA VAL A 81 -21.50 3.29 5.10
C VAL A 81 -21.61 3.44 3.59
N GLU A 82 -22.48 4.34 3.16
CA GLU A 82 -22.75 4.63 1.75
C GLU A 82 -22.70 6.14 1.47
N LEU A 83 -22.53 6.47 0.18
CA LEU A 83 -22.70 7.83 -0.32
C LEU A 83 -24.18 8.13 -0.49
N THR A 84 -24.64 9.26 0.06
CA THR A 84 -25.93 9.84 -0.34
C THR A 84 -25.85 10.36 -1.78
N ASP A 85 -26.97 10.79 -2.36
CA ASP A 85 -26.94 11.43 -3.68
C ASP A 85 -26.12 12.73 -3.68
N GLU A 86 -26.11 13.45 -2.56
CA GLU A 86 -25.19 14.58 -2.36
C GLU A 86 -23.73 14.11 -2.31
N GLY A 87 -23.46 12.99 -1.63
CA GLY A 87 -22.17 12.33 -1.62
C GLY A 87 -21.64 11.98 -2.99
N LYS A 88 -22.49 11.41 -3.85
CA LYS A 88 -22.15 11.06 -5.24
C LYS A 88 -21.81 12.31 -6.05
N ARG A 89 -22.69 13.34 -6.05
CA ARG A 89 -22.44 14.61 -6.76
C ARG A 89 -21.14 15.28 -6.32
N LYS A 90 -20.84 15.21 -5.02
CA LYS A 90 -19.62 15.77 -4.44
C LYS A 90 -18.37 14.96 -4.80
N LEU A 91 -18.46 13.64 -4.83
CA LEU A 91 -17.40 12.79 -5.35
C LEU A 91 -17.14 13.09 -6.84
N ASP A 92 -18.17 13.25 -7.66
CA ASP A 92 -18.04 13.59 -9.08
C ASP A 92 -17.35 14.95 -9.28
N TYR A 93 -17.74 15.95 -8.49
CA TYR A 93 -17.08 17.26 -8.48
C TYR A 93 -15.60 17.16 -8.12
N LEU A 94 -15.27 16.42 -7.05
CA LEU A 94 -13.89 16.26 -6.59
C LEU A 94 -13.05 15.42 -7.57
N SER A 95 -13.66 14.47 -8.28
CA SER A 95 -12.97 13.60 -9.25
C SER A 95 -12.50 14.34 -10.51
N LYS A 96 -13.04 15.54 -10.76
CA LYS A 96 -12.52 16.45 -11.81
C LYS A 96 -11.19 17.10 -11.41
N LYS A 97 -10.89 17.16 -10.11
CA LYS A 97 -9.73 17.84 -9.54
C LYS A 97 -8.68 16.86 -9.02
N TYR A 98 -9.12 15.76 -8.44
CA TYR A 98 -8.26 14.78 -7.78
C TYR A 98 -8.48 13.40 -8.39
N GLN A 99 -7.37 12.74 -8.68
CA GLN A 99 -7.34 11.34 -9.10
C GLN A 99 -6.16 10.66 -8.45
N ILE A 100 -6.35 9.43 -7.98
CA ILE A 100 -5.24 8.59 -7.52
C ILE A 100 -4.44 8.18 -8.76
N PRO A 101 -3.16 8.55 -8.89
CA PRO A 101 -2.38 8.24 -10.09
C PRO A 101 -2.32 6.73 -10.34
N ASN A 102 -2.33 6.31 -11.61
CA ASN A 102 -2.30 4.89 -11.96
C ASN A 102 -1.05 4.17 -11.45
N SER A 103 0.10 4.86 -11.36
CA SER A 103 1.33 4.30 -10.82
C SER A 103 1.36 4.20 -9.28
N TYR A 104 0.31 4.68 -8.59
CA TYR A 104 0.26 4.63 -7.14
C TYR A 104 -0.20 3.24 -6.67
N GLU A 105 0.74 2.37 -6.31
CA GLU A 105 0.45 1.04 -5.72
C GLU A 105 0.60 1.00 -4.19
N GLY A 106 -0.42 1.46 -3.45
CA GLY A 106 -0.40 1.61 -1.99
C GLY A 106 -0.15 0.32 -1.20
N LEU A 107 -0.81 -0.79 -1.54
CA LEU A 107 -0.57 -2.10 -0.91
C LEU A 107 0.88 -2.55 -1.09
N LYS A 108 1.44 -2.37 -2.29
CA LYS A 108 2.77 -2.90 -2.64
C LYS A 108 3.90 -2.14 -1.98
N TYR A 109 3.78 -0.83 -1.85
CA TYR A 109 4.91 0.02 -1.47
C TYR A 109 4.69 0.81 -0.17
N ASP A 110 3.50 1.34 0.08
CA ASP A 110 3.23 2.11 1.30
C ASP A 110 2.83 1.21 2.48
N TRP A 111 2.08 0.15 2.22
CA TRP A 111 1.68 -0.78 3.28
C TRP A 111 2.88 -1.56 3.83
N THR A 112 3.77 -1.99 2.94
CA THR A 112 5.03 -2.72 3.23
C THR A 112 6.17 -1.83 3.73
N ASN A 113 6.00 -0.51 3.80
CA ASN A 113 7.06 0.47 4.17
C ASN A 113 8.22 0.62 3.17
N VAL A 114 8.12 0.04 1.97
CA VAL A 114 9.18 0.15 0.94
C VAL A 114 9.33 1.61 0.45
N THR A 115 8.24 2.34 0.26
CA THR A 115 8.25 3.74 -0.22
C THR A 115 9.12 4.69 0.62
N PRO A 116 8.88 4.85 1.95
CA PRO A 116 9.68 5.77 2.75
C PRO A 116 11.16 5.35 2.82
N PHE A 117 11.44 4.04 2.94
CA PHE A 117 12.81 3.54 3.02
C PHE A 117 13.59 3.77 1.71
N PHE A 118 12.98 3.51 0.56
CA PHE A 118 13.57 3.80 -0.75
C PHE A 118 13.82 5.29 -0.93
N TRP A 119 12.83 6.14 -0.60
CA TRP A 119 12.96 7.59 -0.74
C TRP A 119 14.07 8.17 0.15
N GLU A 120 14.17 7.74 1.42
CA GLU A 120 15.21 8.23 2.32
C GLU A 120 16.62 7.89 1.82
N GLN A 121 16.81 6.67 1.31
CA GLN A 121 18.09 6.28 0.71
C GLN A 121 18.40 7.08 -0.55
N LEU A 122 17.43 7.23 -1.46
CA LEU A 122 17.60 8.02 -2.69
C LEU A 122 17.95 9.47 -2.38
N ALA A 123 17.19 10.11 -1.48
CA ALA A 123 17.40 11.50 -1.10
C ALA A 123 18.77 11.70 -0.43
N LEU A 124 19.18 10.79 0.46
CA LEU A 124 20.49 10.86 1.10
C LEU A 124 21.64 10.59 0.12
N LEU A 125 21.47 9.65 -0.82
CA LEU A 125 22.47 9.38 -1.85
C LEU A 125 22.68 10.61 -2.75
N ILE A 126 21.59 11.23 -3.22
CA ILE A 126 21.65 12.46 -4.03
C ILE A 126 22.31 13.59 -3.26
N GLN A 127 21.94 13.81 -2.00
CA GLN A 127 22.57 14.82 -1.15
C GLN A 127 24.08 14.56 -1.06
N THR A 128 24.46 13.32 -0.72
CA THR A 128 25.86 12.93 -0.55
C THR A 128 26.69 13.14 -1.81
N ILE A 129 26.20 12.70 -2.97
CA ILE A 129 26.89 12.91 -4.26
C ILE A 129 27.06 14.40 -4.55
N SER A 130 26.04 15.22 -4.28
CA SER A 130 26.14 16.67 -4.52
C SER A 130 27.20 17.36 -3.65
N TYR A 131 27.36 16.94 -2.39
CA TYR A 131 28.40 17.45 -1.49
C TYR A 131 29.79 16.97 -1.91
N LEU A 132 29.93 15.69 -2.29
CA LEU A 132 31.20 15.14 -2.77
C LEU A 132 31.68 15.81 -4.06
N ASN A 133 30.77 16.18 -4.96
CA ASN A 133 31.09 16.94 -6.18
C ASN A 133 31.70 18.32 -5.87
N GLU A 134 31.31 18.92 -4.75
CA GLU A 134 31.86 20.19 -4.24
C GLU A 134 33.04 19.97 -3.29
N ARG A 135 33.55 18.73 -3.19
CA ARG A 135 34.66 18.31 -2.33
C ARG A 135 34.40 18.50 -0.83
N GLU A 136 33.13 18.53 -0.44
CA GLU A 136 32.71 18.62 0.95
C GLU A 136 32.24 17.25 1.44
N SER A 137 32.89 16.73 2.49
CA SER A 137 32.56 15.41 3.06
C SER A 137 31.71 15.49 4.33
N THR A 138 31.45 16.69 4.83
CA THR A 138 30.76 16.92 6.10
C THR A 138 29.50 17.73 5.87
N PHE A 139 28.34 17.19 6.25
CA PHE A 139 27.06 17.86 6.12
C PHE A 139 26.03 17.27 7.08
N ILE A 140 24.91 17.98 7.23
CA ILE A 140 23.77 17.48 8.01
C ILE A 140 22.93 16.59 7.08
N PRO A 141 22.81 15.28 7.35
CA PRO A 141 22.13 14.35 6.45
C PRO A 141 20.61 14.56 6.49
N VAL A 142 19.94 14.38 5.36
CA VAL A 142 18.47 14.42 5.27
C VAL A 142 17.78 13.27 6.01
N SER A 143 18.50 12.18 6.32
CA SER A 143 18.02 11.08 7.16
C SER A 143 19.02 10.75 8.27
N TYR A 144 18.50 10.61 9.49
CA TYR A 144 19.23 10.16 10.67
C TYR A 144 19.16 8.64 10.89
N SER A 145 18.45 7.91 10.02
CA SER A 145 18.36 6.45 10.13
C SER A 145 19.73 5.81 9.88
N LYS A 146 20.19 5.02 10.86
CA LYS A 146 21.48 4.32 10.78
C LYS A 146 21.50 3.30 9.64
N ASP A 147 20.38 2.65 9.38
CA ASP A 147 20.25 1.65 8.32
C ASP A 147 20.30 2.30 6.94
N VAL A 148 19.59 3.43 6.76
CA VAL A 148 19.64 4.23 5.53
C VAL A 148 21.07 4.74 5.28
N GLN A 149 21.72 5.29 6.30
CA GLN A 149 23.10 5.77 6.17
C GLN A 149 24.10 4.64 5.86
N ARG A 150 23.89 3.44 6.41
CA ARG A 150 24.71 2.27 6.10
C ARG A 150 24.54 1.87 4.63
N ALA A 151 23.30 1.75 4.16
CA ALA A 151 23.02 1.39 2.78
C ALA A 151 23.64 2.37 1.77
N VAL A 152 23.53 3.69 2.01
CA VAL A 152 24.16 4.70 1.14
C VAL A 152 25.69 4.58 1.13
N ARG A 153 26.32 4.32 2.29
CA ARG A 153 27.77 4.07 2.36
C ARG A 153 28.18 2.82 1.60
N ASP A 154 27.39 1.76 1.67
CA ASP A 154 27.66 0.51 0.97
C ASP A 154 27.60 0.71 -0.56
N ILE A 155 26.59 1.46 -1.04
CA ILE A 155 26.46 1.85 -2.45
C ILE A 155 27.67 2.68 -2.92
N LEU A 156 28.09 3.68 -2.15
CA LEU A 156 29.26 4.50 -2.47
C LEU A 156 30.56 3.67 -2.46
N SER A 157 30.70 2.73 -1.51
CA SER A 157 31.88 1.87 -1.41
C SER A 157 31.98 0.89 -2.58
N ALA A 158 30.84 0.36 -3.04
CA ALA A 158 30.76 -0.45 -4.25
C ALA A 158 31.07 0.35 -5.52
N ASN A 159 30.84 1.68 -5.51
CA ASN A 159 31.03 2.58 -6.64
C ASN A 159 32.10 3.64 -6.35
N LYS A 160 33.38 3.26 -6.43
CA LYS A 160 34.52 4.13 -6.09
C LYS A 160 34.57 5.48 -6.83
N ASN A 161 33.92 5.57 -8.00
CA ASN A 161 33.77 6.82 -8.74
C ASN A 161 32.37 7.41 -8.54
N TYR A 162 32.22 8.29 -7.55
CA TYR A 162 30.95 8.94 -7.23
C TYR A 162 30.44 9.86 -8.36
N GLN A 163 31.31 10.38 -9.22
CA GLN A 163 30.91 11.22 -10.36
C GLN A 163 30.21 10.37 -11.43
N ASN A 164 30.74 9.17 -11.69
CA ASN A 164 30.10 8.21 -12.58
C ASN A 164 28.76 7.74 -11.99
N LEU A 165 28.74 7.37 -10.69
CA LEU A 165 27.51 7.02 -9.99
C LEU A 165 26.44 8.13 -10.09
N GLY A 166 26.84 9.39 -9.89
CA GLY A 166 25.95 10.55 -10.02
C GLY A 166 25.42 10.74 -11.44
N SER A 167 26.26 10.53 -12.46
CA SER A 167 25.86 10.62 -13.87
C SER A 167 24.88 9.52 -14.27
N GLN A 168 25.10 8.28 -13.79
CA GLN A 168 24.17 7.16 -13.99
C GLN A 168 22.83 7.43 -13.30
N LEU A 169 22.87 7.83 -12.02
CA LEU A 169 21.66 8.16 -11.27
C LEU A 169 20.86 9.29 -11.95
N TYR A 170 21.53 10.32 -12.46
CA TYR A 170 20.88 11.38 -13.22
C TYR A 170 20.15 10.84 -14.44
N ALA A 171 20.80 10.01 -15.27
CA ALA A 171 20.20 9.42 -16.46
C ALA A 171 19.00 8.51 -16.13
N GLU A 172 19.09 7.71 -15.07
CA GLU A 172 17.98 6.87 -14.58
C GLU A 172 16.78 7.71 -14.12
N LEU A 173 17.02 8.77 -13.36
CA LEU A 173 15.98 9.69 -12.90
C LEU A 173 15.36 10.45 -14.07
N GLU A 174 16.18 10.96 -15.00
CA GLU A 174 15.72 11.67 -16.20
C GLU A 174 14.80 10.78 -17.06
N LYS A 175 15.18 9.51 -17.29
CA LYS A 175 14.35 8.55 -18.02
C LYS A 175 12.95 8.40 -17.40
N ILE A 176 12.87 8.30 -16.07
CA ILE A 176 11.58 8.15 -15.37
C ILE A 176 10.79 9.45 -15.32
N LEU A 177 11.46 10.59 -15.11
CA LEU A 177 10.80 11.89 -14.96
C LEU A 177 10.34 12.47 -16.30
N ASN A 178 10.96 12.08 -17.42
CA ASN A 178 10.50 12.47 -18.77
C ASN A 178 9.16 11.83 -19.16
N ASP A 179 8.76 10.74 -18.51
CA ASP A 179 7.43 10.13 -18.65
C ASP A 179 6.36 10.87 -17.84
N ARG A 180 6.71 11.95 -17.14
CA ARG A 180 5.84 12.74 -16.27
C ARG A 180 5.61 14.14 -16.82
N SER A 181 4.59 14.80 -16.30
CA SER A 181 4.42 16.23 -16.57
C SER A 181 5.52 17.06 -15.90
N ASP A 182 5.87 18.21 -16.47
CA ASP A 182 6.84 19.14 -15.89
C ASP A 182 6.50 19.51 -14.43
N GLN A 183 5.22 19.60 -14.11
CA GLN A 183 4.71 19.89 -12.77
C GLN A 183 5.05 18.76 -11.78
N GLU A 184 4.80 17.51 -12.16
CA GLU A 184 5.14 16.33 -11.36
C GLU A 184 6.65 16.19 -11.17
N ALA A 185 7.41 16.32 -12.26
CA ALA A 185 8.87 16.28 -12.23
C ALA A 185 9.44 17.40 -11.34
N ALA A 186 8.90 18.61 -11.44
CA ALA A 186 9.28 19.73 -10.59
C ALA A 186 9.01 19.45 -9.10
N VAL A 187 7.89 18.81 -8.74
CA VAL A 187 7.63 18.44 -7.34
C VAL A 187 8.67 17.47 -6.82
N PHE A 188 9.06 16.46 -7.62
CA PHE A 188 10.14 15.55 -7.23
C PHE A 188 11.49 16.27 -7.08
N VAL A 189 11.91 17.03 -8.09
CA VAL A 189 13.20 17.73 -8.12
C VAL A 189 13.32 18.76 -6.99
N ASN A 190 12.25 19.49 -6.68
CA ASN A 190 12.25 20.47 -5.61
C ASN A 190 12.13 19.84 -4.21
N LYS A 191 11.77 18.55 -4.09
CA LYS A 191 11.87 17.79 -2.84
C LYS A 191 13.30 17.43 -2.46
N LEU A 192 14.24 17.45 -3.41
CA LEU A 192 15.63 17.05 -3.18
C LEU A 192 16.41 18.14 -2.44
N THR A 193 17.14 17.73 -1.41
CA THR A 193 18.21 18.51 -0.78
C THR A 193 19.53 18.20 -1.47
N SER A 194 20.31 19.24 -1.72
CA SER A 194 21.65 19.16 -2.29
C SER A 194 22.60 20.06 -1.50
N PHE A 195 23.86 20.15 -1.93
CA PHE A 195 24.81 21.13 -1.43
C PHE A 195 24.27 22.56 -1.47
N GLN A 196 23.57 22.94 -2.54
CA GLN A 196 23.15 24.32 -2.77
C GLN A 196 21.80 24.70 -2.15
N ARG A 197 20.94 23.72 -1.84
CA ARG A 197 19.57 23.99 -1.38
C ARG A 197 19.00 22.90 -0.51
N VAL A 198 18.12 23.30 0.40
CA VAL A 198 17.24 22.40 1.16
C VAL A 198 15.99 22.10 0.33
N GLY A 199 15.59 20.83 0.31
CA GLY A 199 14.36 20.37 -0.32
C GLY A 199 13.13 21.01 0.32
N ARG A 200 12.13 21.33 -0.50
CA ARG A 200 10.88 21.98 -0.06
C ARG A 200 9.96 21.01 0.67
N THR A 201 9.03 21.51 1.48
CA THR A 201 7.97 20.67 2.08
C THR A 201 6.79 20.49 1.12
N PHE A 202 5.87 19.56 1.42
CA PHE A 202 4.66 19.42 0.60
C PHE A 202 3.75 20.65 0.68
N GLU A 203 3.74 21.35 1.81
CA GLU A 203 3.05 22.63 1.98
C GLU A 203 3.60 23.68 1.02
N GLN A 204 4.93 23.80 0.93
CA GLN A 204 5.60 24.74 0.02
C GLN A 204 5.45 24.38 -1.46
N LEU A 205 5.20 23.11 -1.78
CA LEU A 205 5.03 22.62 -3.17
C LEU A 205 3.56 22.56 -3.62
N SER A 206 2.63 22.77 -2.68
CA SER A 206 1.21 22.47 -2.89
C SER A 206 0.50 23.38 -3.90
N SER A 207 1.04 24.57 -4.20
CA SER A 207 0.49 25.49 -5.20
C SER A 207 0.39 24.88 -6.60
N THR A 208 1.27 23.92 -6.90
CA THR A 208 1.25 23.14 -8.15
C THR A 208 -0.01 22.29 -8.28
N PHE A 209 -0.54 21.81 -7.15
CA PHE A 209 -1.62 20.84 -7.08
C PHE A 209 -2.79 21.37 -6.23
N HIS A 210 -3.23 22.58 -6.60
CA HIS A 210 -4.42 23.23 -6.05
C HIS A 210 -4.36 23.54 -4.54
N ASP A 211 -3.18 23.93 -4.07
CA ASP A 211 -2.90 24.27 -2.67
C ASP A 211 -3.24 23.12 -1.72
N ASP A 212 -3.01 21.88 -2.17
CA ASP A 212 -3.33 20.65 -1.45
C ASP A 212 -2.06 19.81 -1.15
N PRO A 213 -1.51 19.91 0.08
CA PRO A 213 -0.29 19.19 0.46
C PRO A 213 -0.47 17.66 0.44
N LEU A 214 -1.65 17.16 0.82
CA LEU A 214 -1.93 15.73 0.78
C LEU A 214 -1.94 15.24 -0.67
N TYR A 215 -2.57 15.96 -1.59
CA TYR A 215 -2.58 15.56 -2.99
C TYR A 215 -1.18 15.58 -3.60
N THR A 216 -0.41 16.65 -3.32
CA THR A 216 1.00 16.76 -3.70
C THR A 216 1.82 15.57 -3.21
N SER A 217 1.56 15.09 -1.98
CA SER A 217 2.23 13.91 -1.43
C SER A 217 1.83 12.60 -2.11
N ILE A 218 0.58 12.47 -2.58
CA ILE A 218 0.11 11.29 -3.32
C ILE A 218 0.77 11.24 -4.70
N VAL A 219 0.81 12.38 -5.40
CA VAL A 219 1.51 12.52 -6.68
C VAL A 219 2.99 12.18 -6.53
N PHE A 220 3.67 12.79 -5.55
CA PHE A 220 5.06 12.50 -5.26
C PHE A 220 5.32 11.01 -4.99
N ARG A 221 4.53 10.39 -4.10
CA ARG A 221 4.65 8.94 -3.84
C ARG A 221 4.41 8.09 -5.08
N SER A 222 3.52 8.50 -5.97
CA SER A 222 3.27 7.77 -7.23
C SER A 222 4.49 7.75 -8.16
N ILE A 223 5.34 8.78 -8.12
CA ILE A 223 6.63 8.84 -8.82
C ILE A 223 7.61 7.86 -8.18
N ILE A 224 7.68 7.85 -6.84
CA ILE A 224 8.51 6.88 -6.09
C ILE A 224 8.08 5.44 -6.38
N HIS A 225 6.78 5.16 -6.41
CA HIS A 225 6.25 3.84 -6.74
C HIS A 225 6.65 3.43 -8.17
N GLN A 226 6.61 4.35 -9.14
CA GLN A 226 7.09 4.09 -10.49
C GLN A 226 8.60 3.77 -10.49
N MET A 227 9.42 4.53 -9.76
CA MET A 227 10.86 4.29 -9.65
C MET A 227 11.16 2.89 -9.11
N ILE A 228 10.48 2.50 -8.02
CA ILE A 228 10.61 1.17 -7.43
C ILE A 228 10.16 0.08 -8.41
N SER A 229 9.04 0.28 -9.10
CA SER A 229 8.51 -0.68 -10.06
C SER A 229 9.46 -0.88 -11.25
N HIS A 230 9.98 0.20 -11.82
CA HIS A 230 10.92 0.15 -12.95
C HIS A 230 12.25 -0.50 -12.55
N SER A 231 12.78 -0.18 -11.37
CA SER A 231 14.02 -0.79 -10.91
C SER A 231 13.87 -2.27 -10.54
N GLN A 232 12.68 -2.71 -10.12
CA GLN A 232 12.37 -4.14 -9.93
C GLN A 232 12.23 -4.90 -11.26
N CYS A 233 11.55 -4.32 -12.24
CA CYS A 233 11.27 -4.98 -13.52
C CYS A 233 12.45 -4.92 -14.51
N HIS A 234 13.27 -3.86 -14.43
CA HIS A 234 14.35 -3.59 -15.37
C HIS A 234 15.66 -3.21 -14.64
N PRO A 235 16.21 -4.07 -13.76
CA PRO A 235 17.36 -3.74 -12.94
C PRO A 235 18.65 -3.45 -13.73
N VAL A 236 18.75 -3.92 -14.97
CA VAL A 236 19.88 -3.63 -15.88
C VAL A 236 19.81 -2.18 -16.42
N ASP A 237 18.60 -1.67 -16.64
CA ASP A 237 18.36 -0.31 -17.11
C ASP A 237 18.43 0.72 -15.98
N PHE A 238 18.15 0.29 -14.75
CA PHE A 238 18.10 1.13 -13.56
C PHE A 238 19.01 0.59 -12.42
N PRO A 239 20.32 0.37 -12.67
CA PRO A 239 21.19 -0.29 -11.71
C PRO A 239 21.37 0.49 -10.40
N VAL A 240 21.43 1.82 -10.44
CA VAL A 240 21.57 2.63 -9.22
C VAL A 240 20.28 2.59 -8.41
N LEU A 241 19.12 2.81 -9.03
CA LEU A 241 17.84 2.72 -8.33
C LEU A 241 17.56 1.31 -7.81
N ALA A 242 17.94 0.27 -8.55
CA ALA A 242 17.81 -1.12 -8.09
C ALA A 242 18.68 -1.40 -6.86
N SER A 243 19.87 -0.78 -6.76
CA SER A 243 20.74 -0.93 -5.59
C SER A 243 20.14 -0.37 -4.29
N LEU A 244 19.16 0.55 -4.39
CA LEU A 244 18.45 1.13 -3.24
C LEU A 244 17.39 0.19 -2.67
N LEU A 245 17.00 -0.88 -3.38
CA LEU A 245 15.97 -1.83 -2.96
C LEU A 245 16.51 -2.91 -2.01
N THR A 246 17.41 -2.54 -1.10
CA THR A 246 17.92 -3.47 -0.09
C THR A 246 16.73 -4.05 0.71
N LYS A 247 16.61 -5.39 0.71
CA LYS A 247 15.49 -6.08 1.38
C LYS A 247 15.57 -5.86 2.88
N SER A 248 14.63 -5.11 3.44
CA SER A 248 14.34 -5.12 4.86
C SER A 248 13.46 -6.32 5.21
N GLU A 249 13.62 -6.90 6.40
CA GLU A 249 12.72 -7.94 6.92
C GLU A 249 11.25 -7.44 7.03
N GLU A 250 11.03 -6.13 7.00
CA GLU A 250 9.70 -5.51 7.11
C GLU A 250 8.97 -5.38 5.76
N ASP A 251 9.65 -5.56 4.63
CA ASP A 251 9.14 -5.32 3.26
C ASP A 251 8.24 -6.42 2.71
N THR A 252 7.85 -7.37 3.57
CA THR A 252 7.07 -8.54 3.16
C THR A 252 5.58 -8.22 3.13
N MET A 253 4.86 -8.69 2.10
CA MET A 253 3.39 -8.63 2.06
C MET A 253 2.77 -9.46 3.19
N ILE A 254 3.37 -10.62 3.45
CA ILE A 254 2.97 -11.56 4.51
C ILE A 254 3.50 -11.05 5.85
N THR A 255 2.66 -10.99 6.86
CA THR A 255 3.01 -10.62 8.23
C THR A 255 3.99 -11.63 8.83
N LYS A 256 4.86 -11.17 9.73
CA LYS A 256 5.84 -12.04 10.42
C LYS A 256 5.18 -13.25 11.08
N THR A 257 4.00 -13.07 11.69
CA THR A 257 3.24 -14.17 12.32
C THR A 257 2.66 -15.17 11.32
N ALA A 258 2.22 -14.72 10.14
CA ALA A 258 1.76 -15.61 9.08
C ALA A 258 2.93 -16.37 8.45
N ALA A 259 4.07 -15.70 8.25
CA ALA A 259 5.31 -16.35 7.79
C ALA A 259 5.76 -17.48 8.75
N VAL A 260 5.69 -17.25 10.06
CA VAL A 260 5.97 -18.33 11.04
C VAL A 260 5.00 -19.49 10.88
N THR A 261 3.69 -19.24 10.70
CA THR A 261 2.70 -20.30 10.44
C THR A 261 3.07 -21.10 9.20
N LYS A 262 3.48 -20.44 8.12
CA LYS A 262 3.92 -21.07 6.87
C LYS A 262 5.03 -22.09 7.12
N THR A 263 6.03 -21.75 7.93
CA THR A 263 7.14 -22.68 8.24
C THR A 263 6.69 -23.96 8.96
N PHE A 264 5.60 -23.91 9.74
CA PHE A 264 5.04 -25.13 10.35
C PHE A 264 4.23 -25.95 9.34
N ILE A 265 3.47 -25.29 8.45
CA ILE A 265 2.71 -25.97 7.40
C ILE A 265 3.66 -26.72 6.47
N GLU A 266 4.76 -26.09 6.07
CA GLU A 266 5.81 -26.70 5.23
C GLU A 266 6.48 -27.90 5.90
N LYS A 267 6.44 -27.97 7.25
CA LYS A 267 6.90 -29.12 8.03
C LYS A 267 5.84 -30.21 8.21
N GLY A 268 4.64 -30.05 7.64
CA GLY A 268 3.57 -31.02 7.68
C GLY A 268 2.69 -31.01 8.95
N PHE A 269 2.77 -29.97 9.78
CA PHE A 269 1.92 -29.85 10.96
C PHE A 269 0.47 -29.46 10.58
N SER A 270 -0.51 -30.03 11.27
CA SER A 270 -1.92 -29.66 11.14
C SER A 270 -2.23 -28.29 11.77
N LEU A 271 -3.37 -27.67 11.41
CA LEU A 271 -3.72 -26.34 11.93
C LEU A 271 -3.90 -26.31 13.46
N ASN A 272 -4.48 -27.35 14.03
CA ASN A 272 -4.67 -27.47 15.48
C ASN A 272 -3.33 -27.63 16.21
N GLU A 273 -2.45 -28.46 15.66
CA GLU A 273 -1.09 -28.63 16.16
C GLU A 273 -0.27 -27.33 16.12
N ILE A 274 -0.45 -26.52 15.08
CA ILE A 274 0.18 -25.20 14.98
C ILE A 274 -0.40 -24.25 16.02
N ALA A 275 -1.72 -24.25 16.19
CA ALA A 275 -2.41 -23.43 17.19
C ALA A 275 -1.88 -23.74 18.60
N GLU A 276 -1.77 -25.02 18.96
CA GLU A 276 -1.23 -25.47 20.24
C GLU A 276 0.25 -25.08 20.41
N ARG A 277 1.11 -25.43 19.44
CA ARG A 277 2.56 -25.14 19.53
C ARG A 277 2.87 -23.65 19.58
N ARG A 278 2.05 -22.82 18.95
CA ARG A 278 2.20 -21.36 18.95
C ARG A 278 1.43 -20.66 20.07
N ASN A 279 0.65 -21.40 20.87
CA ASN A 279 -0.26 -20.86 21.88
C ASN A 279 -1.22 -19.79 21.29
N LEU A 280 -1.83 -20.12 20.15
CA LEU A 280 -2.78 -19.28 19.42
C LEU A 280 -4.13 -19.97 19.30
N LYS A 281 -5.20 -19.19 19.07
CA LYS A 281 -6.51 -19.75 18.73
C LYS A 281 -6.47 -20.33 17.31
N ALA A 282 -7.23 -21.40 17.06
CA ALA A 282 -7.42 -21.96 15.72
C ALA A 282 -7.84 -20.89 14.70
N SER A 283 -8.77 -20.00 15.09
CA SER A 283 -9.21 -18.86 14.25
C SER A 283 -8.07 -17.93 13.84
N THR A 284 -7.04 -17.77 14.69
CA THR A 284 -5.86 -16.95 14.38
C THR A 284 -4.92 -17.67 13.40
N ILE A 285 -4.85 -19.00 13.48
CA ILE A 285 -4.14 -19.79 12.46
C ILE A 285 -4.88 -19.70 11.13
N GLU A 286 -6.20 -19.87 11.11
CA GLU A 286 -7.05 -19.66 9.93
C GLU A 286 -6.87 -18.26 9.31
N ASP A 287 -6.75 -17.22 10.14
CA ASP A 287 -6.43 -15.86 9.69
C ASP A 287 -5.12 -15.80 8.90
N HIS A 288 -4.06 -16.44 9.41
CA HIS A 288 -2.78 -16.53 8.71
C HIS A 288 -2.90 -17.33 7.41
N MET A 289 -3.69 -18.41 7.40
CA MET A 289 -3.91 -19.22 6.19
C MET A 289 -4.55 -18.41 5.07
N VAL A 290 -5.57 -17.60 5.41
CA VAL A 290 -6.23 -16.73 4.44
C VAL A 290 -5.27 -15.66 3.93
N GLU A 291 -4.45 -15.08 4.80
CA GLU A 291 -3.42 -14.12 4.39
C GLU A 291 -2.40 -14.75 3.42
N LEU A 292 -1.90 -15.96 3.73
CA LEU A 292 -1.00 -16.71 2.85
C LEU A 292 -1.66 -16.96 1.50
N ALA A 293 -2.91 -17.42 1.50
CA ALA A 293 -3.64 -17.68 0.26
C ALA A 293 -3.96 -16.42 -0.57
N ILE A 294 -3.88 -15.21 0.01
CA ILE A 294 -4.04 -13.94 -0.70
C ILE A 294 -2.71 -13.47 -1.29
N HIS A 295 -1.62 -13.58 -0.53
CA HIS A 295 -0.35 -12.91 -0.84
C HIS A 295 0.77 -13.83 -1.34
N ASP A 296 0.65 -15.14 -1.16
CA ASP A 296 1.62 -16.13 -1.61
C ASP A 296 1.11 -16.88 -2.85
N PRO A 297 1.65 -16.61 -4.05
CA PRO A 297 1.23 -17.28 -5.28
C PRO A 297 1.45 -18.80 -5.26
N TYR A 298 2.34 -19.30 -4.40
CA TYR A 298 2.69 -20.72 -4.30
C TYR A 298 1.90 -21.45 -3.21
N PHE A 299 1.03 -20.75 -2.48
CA PHE A 299 0.25 -21.35 -1.42
C PHE A 299 -1.00 -22.03 -1.98
N SER A 300 -1.03 -23.37 -1.93
CA SER A 300 -2.21 -24.15 -2.31
C SER A 300 -3.23 -24.19 -1.18
N ILE A 301 -4.51 -24.01 -1.56
CA ILE A 301 -5.66 -24.15 -0.66
C ILE A 301 -6.37 -25.51 -0.84
N ASP A 302 -5.87 -26.38 -1.71
CA ASP A 302 -6.55 -27.62 -2.15
C ASP A 302 -6.76 -28.62 -1.01
N SER A 303 -5.91 -28.57 0.02
CA SER A 303 -6.04 -29.38 1.24
C SER A 303 -7.19 -28.94 2.15
N PHE A 304 -7.75 -27.74 1.94
CA PHE A 304 -8.84 -27.19 2.76
C PHE A 304 -10.15 -27.05 1.98
N LEU A 305 -10.05 -27.00 0.65
CA LEU A 305 -11.16 -26.66 -0.20
C LEU A 305 -10.98 -27.25 -1.60
N SER A 306 -11.85 -28.18 -1.97
CA SER A 306 -11.81 -28.78 -3.29
C SER A 306 -12.21 -27.79 -4.39
N SER A 307 -11.86 -28.13 -5.63
CA SER A 307 -12.20 -27.32 -6.81
C SER A 307 -13.70 -27.06 -6.97
N GLN A 308 -14.53 -28.05 -6.62
CA GLN A 308 -15.98 -27.95 -6.71
C GLN A 308 -16.52 -27.00 -5.62
N GLU A 309 -16.04 -27.15 -4.38
CA GLU A 309 -16.45 -26.30 -3.27
C GLU A 309 -16.05 -24.84 -3.46
N PHE A 310 -14.85 -24.59 -4.02
CA PHE A 310 -14.40 -23.26 -4.42
C PHE A 310 -15.37 -22.57 -5.37
N THR A 311 -15.74 -23.31 -6.43
CA THR A 311 -16.59 -22.80 -7.49
C THR A 311 -17.99 -22.53 -6.93
N GLU A 312 -18.54 -23.46 -6.15
CA GLU A 312 -19.86 -23.33 -5.56
C GLU A 312 -19.98 -22.11 -4.62
N ILE A 313 -18.99 -21.89 -3.74
CA ILE A 313 -19.00 -20.74 -2.83
C ILE A 313 -18.93 -19.42 -3.62
N ARG A 314 -18.07 -19.35 -4.65
CA ARG A 314 -17.95 -18.15 -5.49
C ARG A 314 -19.21 -17.87 -6.28
N GLU A 315 -19.83 -18.90 -6.85
CA GLU A 315 -21.12 -18.75 -7.52
C GLU A 315 -22.19 -18.18 -6.59
N TRP A 316 -22.23 -18.61 -5.32
CA TRP A 316 -23.15 -18.03 -4.34
C TRP A 316 -22.82 -16.57 -4.04
N ALA A 317 -21.53 -16.23 -3.88
CA ALA A 317 -21.11 -14.85 -3.66
C ALA A 317 -21.52 -13.94 -4.82
N ASP A 318 -21.36 -14.42 -6.06
CA ASP A 318 -21.70 -13.67 -7.27
C ASP A 318 -23.22 -13.59 -7.49
N LYS A 319 -23.97 -14.69 -7.25
CA LYS A 319 -25.45 -14.70 -7.28
C LYS A 319 -26.06 -13.73 -6.26
N LEU A 320 -25.46 -13.61 -5.09
CA LEU A 320 -25.89 -12.69 -4.04
C LEU A 320 -25.37 -11.25 -4.26
N ASN A 321 -24.45 -11.07 -5.21
CA ASN A 321 -23.71 -9.82 -5.47
C ASN A 321 -23.17 -9.20 -4.16
N THR A 322 -22.53 -10.02 -3.32
CA THR A 322 -22.03 -9.59 -2.01
C THR A 322 -20.65 -10.16 -1.71
N ARG A 323 -19.85 -9.39 -0.95
CA ARG A 323 -18.61 -9.86 -0.34
C ARG A 323 -18.75 -10.00 1.19
N LYS A 324 -19.97 -9.89 1.74
CA LYS A 324 -20.25 -10.16 3.15
C LYS A 324 -20.32 -11.66 3.42
N MET A 325 -19.32 -12.15 4.15
CA MET A 325 -19.24 -13.55 4.56
C MET A 325 -20.50 -14.07 5.25
N LYS A 326 -21.13 -13.26 6.12
CA LYS A 326 -22.34 -13.67 6.84
C LYS A 326 -23.48 -14.03 5.88
N LEU A 327 -23.72 -13.21 4.85
CA LEU A 327 -24.79 -13.47 3.88
C LEU A 327 -24.54 -14.73 3.07
N ILE A 328 -23.27 -15.00 2.73
CA ILE A 328 -22.88 -16.23 2.04
C ILE A 328 -23.08 -17.44 2.97
N LYS A 329 -22.61 -17.35 4.22
CA LYS A 329 -22.77 -18.42 5.23
C LYS A 329 -24.24 -18.75 5.49
N ASP A 330 -25.09 -17.73 5.63
CA ASP A 330 -26.52 -17.91 5.82
C ASP A 330 -27.16 -18.66 4.64
N LYS A 331 -26.61 -18.53 3.43
CA LYS A 331 -27.12 -19.21 2.23
C LYS A 331 -26.60 -20.63 2.04
N VAL A 332 -25.32 -20.87 2.32
CA VAL A 332 -24.70 -22.21 2.16
C VAL A 332 -24.88 -23.10 3.39
N GLY A 333 -25.36 -22.54 4.51
CA GLY A 333 -25.63 -23.27 5.75
C GLY A 333 -24.38 -23.94 6.30
N ASP A 334 -24.55 -25.12 6.90
CA ASP A 334 -23.45 -25.87 7.54
C ASP A 334 -22.55 -26.64 6.58
N LYS A 335 -22.83 -26.58 5.28
CA LYS A 335 -22.00 -27.22 4.25
C LYS A 335 -20.57 -26.70 4.25
N TYR A 336 -20.37 -25.40 4.51
CA TYR A 336 -19.06 -24.76 4.50
C TYR A 336 -18.78 -23.98 5.79
N SER A 337 -17.57 -24.12 6.31
CA SER A 337 -17.12 -23.31 7.44
C SER A 337 -16.87 -21.86 7.04
N TYR A 338 -16.84 -20.94 8.00
CA TYR A 338 -16.43 -19.56 7.73
C TYR A 338 -15.02 -19.48 7.14
N PHE A 339 -14.12 -20.35 7.57
CA PHE A 339 -12.76 -20.44 7.04
C PHE A 339 -12.74 -20.79 5.54
N GLN A 340 -13.48 -21.83 5.16
CA GLN A 340 -13.64 -22.25 3.76
C GLN A 340 -14.23 -21.13 2.89
N ILE A 341 -15.27 -20.45 3.40
CA ILE A 341 -15.85 -19.31 2.70
C ILE A 341 -14.80 -18.23 2.47
N ARG A 342 -14.01 -17.86 3.49
CA ARG A 342 -12.95 -16.84 3.40
C ARG A 342 -11.91 -17.16 2.34
N LEU A 343 -11.41 -18.39 2.33
CA LEU A 343 -10.46 -18.86 1.32
C LEU A 343 -11.05 -18.71 -0.08
N ALA A 344 -12.28 -19.18 -0.29
CA ALA A 344 -12.91 -19.14 -1.61
C ALA A 344 -13.12 -17.71 -2.13
N ILE A 345 -13.54 -16.77 -1.28
CA ILE A 345 -13.85 -15.40 -1.72
C ILE A 345 -12.62 -14.48 -1.78
N SER A 346 -11.59 -14.73 -0.97
CA SER A 346 -10.45 -13.81 -0.85
C SER A 346 -9.25 -14.22 -1.70
N SER A 347 -9.11 -15.51 -2.01
CA SER A 347 -7.95 -16.05 -2.72
C SER A 347 -8.24 -16.21 -4.21
N ARG A 348 -7.29 -15.85 -5.07
CA ARG A 348 -7.32 -16.28 -6.47
C ARG A 348 -6.93 -17.75 -6.49
N LYS A 349 -7.70 -18.61 -7.15
CA LYS A 349 -7.33 -20.02 -7.27
C LYS A 349 -5.98 -20.07 -8.02
N GLY A 350 -4.97 -20.69 -7.43
CA GLY A 350 -3.71 -20.94 -8.13
C GLY A 350 -4.01 -21.68 -9.43
N VAL A 351 -3.48 -21.17 -10.55
CA VAL A 351 -3.46 -21.93 -11.80
C VAL A 351 -2.27 -22.88 -11.65
N HIS A 352 -2.53 -24.12 -11.29
CA HIS A 352 -1.55 -25.20 -11.44
C HIS A 352 -1.65 -25.76 -12.85
#